data_AF-A0A933RH28-F1
#
_entry.id   AF-A0A933RH28-F1
#
_cell.length_a   1.000
_cell.length_b   1.000
_cell.length_c   1.000
_cell.angle_alpha   90.00
_cell.angle_beta   90.00
_cell.angle_gamma   90.00
#
_symmetry.space_group_name_H-M   'P 1'
#
loop_
_entity.id
_entity.type
_entity.pdbx_description
1 polymer ?
#
loop_
_entity_poly.entity_id
_entity_poly.type
_entity_poly.pdbx_seq_one_letter_code
_entity_poly.pdbx_strand_id
1 'polypeptide(L)'
;MAASAFPAARRTEPVTRRRATSSLWWRRREVTGAQSRRPPSALQSCSPASWTCGWPHRRARVPAVPSVSVVVPARDAGAWLPACRAALGAQEVEHELVLVDDGSREPLAGARVRLSPARGAAAARNAGVAAASGEVVAFTDADCAPAPGWLTAALAALDAGADVVQGPVVPPPGAHVGPFDRTLRVTAPSPLFETANLVVRRAWLERAGGFAAPVAAG
;
A
#
# COMPACT_ATOMS: atom_id res chain seq x y z
N MET A 1 -53.42 -6.24 -3.64
CA MET A 1 -53.72 -7.51 -4.34
C MET A 1 -52.68 -7.67 -5.44
N ALA A 2 -51.80 -8.66 -5.57
CA ALA A 2 -51.35 -9.84 -4.82
C ALA A 2 -49.91 -10.07 -5.35
N ALA A 3 -48.86 -10.09 -4.53
CA ALA A 3 -48.25 -11.27 -3.90
C ALA A 3 -47.87 -12.43 -4.86
N SER A 4 -46.57 -12.66 -5.04
CA SER A 4 -45.94 -13.97 -5.33
C SER A 4 -44.42 -13.81 -5.17
N ALA A 5 -43.79 -14.04 -4.01
CA ALA A 5 -43.50 -15.32 -3.34
C ALA A 5 -42.42 -16.18 -4.04
N PHE A 6 -41.29 -16.32 -3.32
CA PHE A 6 -40.12 -17.18 -3.54
C PHE A 6 -40.46 -18.68 -3.76
N PRO A 7 -39.47 -19.47 -4.20
CA PRO A 7 -39.19 -20.71 -3.48
C PRO A 7 -37.76 -20.75 -2.93
N ALA A 8 -37.68 -20.98 -1.62
CA ALA A 8 -36.47 -21.33 -0.90
C ALA A 8 -36.01 -22.75 -1.28
N ALA A 9 -34.73 -22.89 -1.64
CA ALA A 9 -34.08 -24.19 -1.79
C ALA A 9 -33.25 -24.51 -0.53
N ARG A 10 -33.86 -25.38 0.27
CA ARG A 10 -33.36 -26.38 1.23
C ARG A 10 -31.88 -26.41 1.63
N ARG A 11 -31.70 -26.44 2.95
CA ARG A 11 -30.51 -26.81 3.73
C ARG A 11 -30.00 -28.22 3.41
N THR A 12 -28.68 -28.37 3.28
CA THR A 12 -27.93 -29.62 3.51
C THR A 12 -26.56 -29.28 4.10
N GLU A 13 -26.44 -29.44 5.42
CA GLU A 13 -25.23 -29.86 6.15
C GLU A 13 -25.49 -31.33 6.55
N PRO A 14 -24.52 -32.21 6.89
CA PRO A 14 -23.20 -31.91 7.49
C PRO A 14 -22.03 -32.83 7.03
N VAL A 15 -20.84 -32.59 7.59
CA VAL A 15 -19.87 -33.58 8.17
C VAL A 15 -18.40 -33.24 7.89
N THR A 16 -17.80 -32.77 8.98
CA THR A 16 -16.42 -32.90 9.45
C THR A 16 -15.42 -33.71 8.63
N ARG A 17 -14.26 -33.09 8.36
CA ARG A 17 -12.94 -33.68 8.65
C ARG A 17 -11.87 -32.60 8.75
N ARG A 18 -11.33 -32.44 9.96
CA ARG A 18 -10.02 -31.83 10.21
C ARG A 18 -8.97 -32.58 9.37
N ARG A 19 -8.17 -31.85 8.60
CA ARG A 19 -6.75 -32.14 8.43
C ARG A 19 -5.97 -30.85 8.51
N ALA A 20 -5.22 -30.74 9.60
CA ALA A 20 -4.05 -29.91 9.69
C ALA A 20 -3.02 -30.43 8.68
N THR A 21 -2.50 -29.55 7.85
CA THR A 21 -1.21 -29.70 7.17
C THR A 21 -0.60 -28.30 7.17
N SER A 22 0.18 -27.96 8.19
CA SER A 22 1.64 -28.16 8.20
C SER A 22 2.29 -27.61 6.93
N SER A 23 2.66 -26.34 6.95
CA SER A 23 3.78 -25.85 6.16
C SER A 23 4.42 -24.67 6.90
N LEU A 24 5.05 -25.04 8.02
CA LEU A 24 6.15 -24.31 8.64
C LEU A 24 7.22 -24.06 7.57
N TRP A 25 7.33 -22.83 7.06
CA TRP A 25 8.42 -22.43 6.17
C TRP A 25 8.94 -21.06 6.56
N TRP A 26 9.60 -21.04 7.71
CA TRP A 26 10.69 -20.10 7.99
C TRP A 26 11.77 -20.90 8.74
N ARG A 27 12.77 -21.38 7.99
CA ARG A 27 14.03 -21.84 8.60
C ARG A 27 14.72 -20.63 9.21
N ARG A 28 14.61 -20.53 10.53
CA ARG A 28 15.51 -19.78 11.40
C ARG A 28 16.95 -20.16 11.06
N ARG A 29 17.76 -19.23 10.52
CA ARG A 29 19.21 -19.40 10.60
C ARG A 29 19.61 -19.16 12.05
N GLU A 30 20.29 -20.14 12.59
CA GLU A 30 20.81 -20.13 13.95
C GLU A 30 21.83 -19.01 14.12
N VAL A 31 21.68 -18.31 15.24
CA VAL A 31 22.67 -17.40 15.79
C VAL A 31 23.77 -18.27 16.40
N THR A 32 24.90 -18.39 15.72
CA THR A 32 26.14 -18.91 16.29
C THR A 32 27.17 -17.79 16.35
N GLY A 33 27.54 -17.39 17.56
CA GLY A 33 28.67 -16.48 17.75
C GLY A 33 28.64 -15.63 19.02
N ALA A 34 28.34 -16.23 20.18
CA ALA A 34 28.76 -15.64 21.44
C ALA A 34 30.29 -15.75 21.54
N GLN A 35 30.99 -14.62 21.50
CA GLN A 35 32.29 -14.51 22.17
C GLN A 35 32.36 -13.19 22.91
N SER A 36 32.09 -13.29 24.22
CA SER A 36 32.44 -12.32 25.23
C SER A 36 33.95 -12.05 25.19
N ARG A 37 34.34 -10.82 24.84
CA ARG A 37 35.67 -10.31 25.16
C ARG A 37 35.52 -9.29 26.28
N ARG A 38 35.98 -9.67 27.45
CA ARG A 38 36.18 -8.82 28.63
C ARG A 38 37.02 -7.59 28.24
N PRO A 39 36.71 -6.38 28.72
CA PRO A 39 37.62 -5.26 28.57
C PRO A 39 38.83 -5.45 29.49
N PRO A 40 40.07 -5.14 29.04
CA PRO A 40 41.17 -4.99 29.98
C PRO A 40 40.93 -3.74 30.83
N SER A 41 40.96 -3.97 32.14
CA SER A 41 41.11 -2.95 33.17
C SER A 41 42.43 -2.21 32.95
N ALA A 42 42.35 -0.95 32.52
CA ALA A 42 43.42 0.00 32.69
C ALA A 42 42.82 1.25 33.33
N LEU A 43 43.03 1.36 34.63
CA LEU A 43 42.89 2.59 35.40
C LEU A 43 43.78 3.65 34.73
N GLN A 44 43.17 4.62 34.07
CA GLN A 44 43.81 5.88 33.74
C GLN A 44 43.07 6.99 34.47
N SER A 45 43.84 7.68 35.31
CA SER A 45 43.48 8.81 36.15
C SER A 45 42.74 9.89 35.37
N CYS A 46 41.54 10.25 35.85
CA CYS A 46 40.85 11.46 35.41
C CYS A 46 41.53 12.70 36.03
N SER A 47 42.24 13.47 35.20
CA SER A 47 42.53 14.87 35.51
C SER A 47 41.29 15.72 35.16
N PRO A 48 40.82 16.63 36.04
CA PRO A 48 39.62 17.43 35.80
C PRO A 48 39.99 18.71 35.04
N ALA A 49 40.48 18.60 33.81
CA ALA A 49 40.58 19.71 32.88
C ALA A 49 40.75 19.15 31.47
N SER A 50 39.86 19.52 30.55
CA SER A 50 39.85 19.14 29.13
C SER A 50 39.30 17.74 28.77
N TRP A 51 38.04 17.48 29.12
CA TRP A 51 37.24 16.49 28.39
C TRP A 51 36.26 17.19 27.45
N THR A 52 36.76 17.73 26.34
CA THR A 52 35.93 17.77 25.12
C THR A 52 36.00 16.37 24.53
N CYS A 53 35.07 15.50 24.93
CA CYS A 53 34.93 14.20 24.29
C CYS A 53 34.46 14.47 22.86
N GLY A 54 35.41 14.50 21.92
CA GLY A 54 35.19 14.64 20.48
C GLY A 54 34.62 13.36 19.87
N TRP A 55 33.60 12.78 20.50
CA TRP A 55 32.79 11.77 19.84
C TRP A 55 31.85 12.52 18.90
N PRO A 56 31.92 12.28 17.57
CA PRO A 56 30.84 12.71 16.71
C PRO A 56 29.60 11.98 17.21
N HIS A 57 28.72 12.70 17.90
CA HIS A 57 27.37 12.23 18.17
C HIS A 57 26.69 12.09 16.81
N ARG A 58 26.93 10.96 16.14
CA ARG A 58 26.09 10.48 15.06
C ARG A 58 24.77 10.23 15.74
N ARG A 59 23.88 11.24 15.73
CA ARG A 59 22.51 11.08 16.21
C ARG A 59 22.01 9.82 15.53
N ALA A 60 21.77 8.77 16.33
CA ALA A 60 21.08 7.60 15.83
C ALA A 60 19.77 8.15 15.24
N ARG A 61 19.58 8.01 13.93
CA ARG A 61 18.33 8.39 13.29
C ARG A 61 17.29 7.51 13.97
N VAL A 62 16.44 8.11 14.80
CA VAL A 62 15.19 7.43 15.19
C VAL A 62 14.58 7.01 13.86
N PRO A 63 14.27 5.71 13.64
CA PRO A 63 13.66 5.30 12.39
C PRO A 63 12.31 6.03 12.32
N ALA A 64 12.29 7.14 11.59
CA ALA A 64 11.06 7.86 11.31
C ALA A 64 10.22 6.93 10.45
N VAL A 65 8.99 6.66 10.90
CA VAL A 65 8.00 6.01 10.05
C VAL A 65 7.93 6.84 8.76
N PRO A 66 8.16 6.26 7.59
CA PRO A 66 8.18 7.04 6.35
C PRO A 66 6.81 7.67 6.14
N SER A 67 6.78 8.93 5.69
CA SER A 67 5.52 9.59 5.34
C SER A 67 4.88 8.88 4.13
N VAL A 68 3.57 8.66 4.19
CA VAL A 68 2.81 7.94 3.16
C VAL A 68 1.84 8.88 2.46
N SER A 69 1.84 8.87 1.13
CA SER A 69 0.77 9.44 0.32
C SER A 69 0.02 8.34 -0.42
N VAL A 70 -1.29 8.29 -0.27
CA VAL A 70 -2.18 7.43 -1.04
C VAL A 70 -2.73 8.20 -2.23
N VAL A 71 -2.39 7.77 -3.43
CA VAL A 71 -2.85 8.35 -4.69
C VAL A 71 -4.05 7.56 -5.20
N VAL A 72 -5.18 8.24 -5.37
CA VAL A 72 -6.43 7.66 -5.88
C VAL A 72 -6.81 8.36 -7.18
N PRO A 73 -6.56 7.76 -8.36
CA PRO A 73 -7.10 8.26 -9.61
C PRO A 73 -8.60 7.94 -9.71
N ALA A 74 -9.40 8.89 -10.17
CA ALA A 74 -10.85 8.74 -10.22
C ALA A 74 -11.44 9.46 -11.44
N ARG A 75 -12.44 8.86 -12.07
CA ARG A 75 -13.26 9.48 -13.11
C ARG A 75 -14.69 8.98 -12.98
N ASP A 76 -15.64 9.90 -12.85
CA ASP A 76 -17.07 9.60 -12.62
C ASP A 76 -17.30 8.64 -11.42
N ALA A 77 -16.45 8.73 -10.39
CA ALA A 77 -16.40 7.77 -9.29
C ALA A 77 -17.27 8.17 -8.08
N GLY A 78 -18.20 9.11 -8.23
CA GLY A 78 -18.98 9.68 -7.12
C GLY A 78 -19.72 8.63 -6.27
N ALA A 79 -20.19 7.54 -6.88
CA ALA A 79 -20.88 6.45 -6.19
C ALA A 79 -19.95 5.56 -5.34
N TRP A 80 -18.68 5.43 -5.72
CA TRP A 80 -17.74 4.48 -5.12
C TRP A 80 -16.77 5.15 -4.12
N LEU A 81 -16.43 6.40 -4.41
CA LEU A 81 -15.48 7.19 -3.65
C LEU A 81 -15.78 7.28 -2.14
N PRO A 82 -17.04 7.35 -1.66
CA PRO A 82 -17.32 7.36 -0.22
C PRO A 82 -16.80 6.11 0.52
N ALA A 83 -16.97 4.92 -0.07
CA ALA A 83 -16.49 3.68 0.53
C ALA A 83 -14.96 3.61 0.53
N CYS A 84 -14.32 4.01 -0.56
CA CYS A 84 -12.87 4.10 -0.65
C CYS A 84 -12.30 5.07 0.40
N ARG A 85 -12.87 6.28 0.52
CA ARG A 85 -12.47 7.26 1.54
C ARG A 85 -12.66 6.75 2.97
N ALA A 86 -13.76 6.05 3.25
CA ALA A 86 -14.00 5.47 4.56
C ALA A 86 -12.97 4.38 4.90
N ALA A 87 -12.63 3.52 3.94
CA ALA A 87 -11.62 2.47 4.12
C ALA A 87 -10.21 3.04 4.34
N LEU A 88 -9.87 4.12 3.63
CA LEU A 88 -8.62 4.85 3.85
C LEU A 88 -8.61 5.58 5.20
N GLY A 89 -9.72 6.20 5.60
CA GLY A 89 -9.84 6.82 6.93
C GLY A 89 -9.75 5.83 8.10
N ALA A 90 -9.91 4.53 7.85
CA ALA A 90 -9.79 3.46 8.85
C ALA A 90 -8.38 2.86 8.93
N GLN A 91 -7.40 3.37 8.18
CA GLN A 91 -6.01 2.88 8.29
C GLN A 91 -5.38 3.31 9.62
N GLU A 92 -4.52 2.45 10.15
CA GLU A 92 -3.77 2.70 11.40
C GLU A 92 -2.55 3.61 11.20
N VAL A 93 -2.14 3.81 9.94
CA VAL A 93 -0.99 4.61 9.55
C VAL A 93 -1.46 5.99 9.13
N GLU A 94 -0.91 7.04 9.74
CA GLU A 94 -1.10 8.42 9.29
C GLU A 94 -0.64 8.58 7.85
N HIS A 95 -1.52 9.09 6.99
CA HIS A 95 -1.25 9.19 5.56
C HIS A 95 -1.98 10.39 4.94
N GLU A 96 -1.38 10.87 3.86
CA GLU A 96 -1.98 11.88 3.01
C GLU A 96 -2.83 11.23 1.93
N LEU A 97 -4.07 11.71 1.72
CA LEU A 97 -4.89 11.32 0.58
C LEU A 97 -4.74 12.33 -0.58
N VAL A 98 -4.30 11.83 -1.73
CA VAL A 98 -4.21 12.57 -2.99
C VAL A 98 -5.24 12.01 -3.98
N LEU A 99 -6.44 12.58 -3.95
CA LEU A 99 -7.47 12.29 -4.94
C LEU A 99 -7.20 13.08 -6.24
N VAL A 100 -7.19 12.38 -7.37
CA VAL A 100 -7.02 12.97 -8.70
C VAL A 100 -8.28 12.74 -9.53
N ASP A 101 -8.98 13.82 -9.89
CA ASP A 101 -10.13 13.80 -10.80
C ASP A 101 -9.65 13.88 -12.25
N ASP A 102 -9.74 12.76 -12.99
CA ASP A 102 -9.37 12.66 -14.40
C ASP A 102 -10.54 13.00 -15.33
N GLY A 103 -11.05 14.23 -15.20
CA GLY A 103 -12.04 14.78 -16.11
C GLY A 103 -13.42 14.14 -15.94
N SER A 104 -13.87 13.97 -14.70
CA SER A 104 -15.25 13.60 -14.40
C SER A 104 -16.24 14.63 -14.94
N ARG A 105 -17.42 14.17 -15.34
CA ARG A 105 -18.52 15.02 -15.81
C ARG A 105 -18.95 16.01 -14.73
N GLU A 106 -19.10 15.50 -13.51
CA GLU A 106 -19.27 16.30 -12.31
C GLU A 106 -17.96 16.28 -11.51
N PRO A 107 -17.37 17.44 -11.16
CA PRO A 107 -16.13 17.49 -10.41
C PRO A 107 -16.21 16.74 -9.09
N LEU A 108 -15.20 15.92 -8.79
CA LEU A 108 -15.18 15.14 -7.55
C LEU A 108 -14.80 16.04 -6.36
N ALA A 109 -15.65 16.07 -5.34
CA ALA A 109 -15.40 16.86 -4.14
C ALA A 109 -14.12 16.40 -3.41
N GLY A 110 -13.29 17.37 -3.03
CA GLY A 110 -12.02 17.12 -2.36
C GLY A 110 -10.96 16.47 -3.24
N ALA A 111 -11.08 16.56 -4.57
CA ALA A 111 -9.98 16.27 -5.49
C ALA A 111 -8.87 17.31 -5.32
N ARG A 112 -7.63 16.86 -5.12
CA ARG A 112 -6.47 17.74 -5.02
C ARG A 112 -6.00 18.19 -6.39
N VAL A 113 -6.09 17.30 -7.37
CA VAL A 113 -5.71 17.56 -8.75
C VAL A 113 -6.89 17.26 -9.64
N ARG A 114 -7.15 18.12 -10.63
CA ARG A 114 -8.16 17.90 -11.66
C ARG A 114 -7.54 18.02 -13.05
N LEU A 115 -7.65 16.97 -13.85
CA LEU A 115 -7.24 16.94 -15.24
C LEU A 115 -8.48 17.15 -16.10
N SER A 116 -8.57 18.27 -16.82
CA SER A 116 -9.68 18.57 -17.72
C SER A 116 -9.12 19.14 -19.02
N PRO A 117 -9.26 18.45 -20.17
CA PRO A 117 -9.98 17.18 -20.37
C PRO A 117 -9.30 15.97 -19.72
N ALA A 118 -10.01 14.84 -19.67
CA ALA A 118 -9.47 13.56 -19.18
C ALA A 118 -8.23 13.12 -19.98
N ARG A 119 -7.21 12.61 -19.29
CA ARG A 119 -5.91 12.19 -19.85
C ARG A 119 -5.55 10.72 -19.57
N GLY A 120 -6.44 9.99 -18.91
CA GLY A 120 -6.29 8.57 -18.61
C GLY A 120 -5.58 8.31 -17.28
N ALA A 121 -5.72 7.06 -16.80
CA ALA A 121 -5.27 6.66 -15.47
C ALA A 121 -3.75 6.84 -15.23
N ALA A 122 -2.91 6.63 -16.25
CA ALA A 122 -1.47 6.86 -16.13
C ALA A 122 -1.14 8.34 -15.87
N ALA A 123 -1.76 9.25 -16.64
CA ALA A 123 -1.58 10.69 -16.45
C ALA A 123 -2.12 11.15 -15.08
N ALA A 124 -3.27 10.59 -14.66
CA ALA A 124 -3.83 10.85 -13.34
C ALA A 124 -2.90 10.40 -12.21
N ARG A 125 -2.33 9.19 -12.29
CA ARG A 125 -1.36 8.68 -11.30
C ARG A 125 -0.11 9.55 -11.24
N ASN A 126 0.46 9.92 -12.40
CA ASN A 126 1.63 10.81 -12.45
C ASN A 126 1.34 12.18 -11.82
N ALA A 127 0.17 12.76 -12.12
CA ALA A 127 -0.25 14.02 -11.53
C ALA A 127 -0.46 13.90 -10.00
N GLY A 128 -0.97 12.76 -9.53
CA GLY A 128 -1.07 12.44 -8.11
C GLY A 128 0.29 12.30 -7.43
N VAL A 129 1.24 11.59 -8.04
CA VAL A 129 2.62 11.45 -7.53
C VAL A 129 3.30 12.82 -7.40
N ALA A 130 3.09 13.70 -8.39
CA ALA A 130 3.64 15.06 -8.36
C ALA A 130 3.02 15.93 -7.24
N ALA A 131 1.75 15.70 -6.89
CA ALA A 131 1.06 16.43 -5.83
C ALA A 131 1.18 15.79 -4.43
N ALA A 132 1.76 14.60 -4.34
CA ALA A 132 2.02 13.86 -3.12
C ALA A 132 3.29 14.36 -2.42
N SER A 133 3.31 14.32 -1.09
CA SER A 133 4.46 14.73 -0.25
C SER A 133 5.20 13.56 0.42
N GLY A 134 4.62 12.37 0.41
CA GLY A 134 5.13 11.19 1.11
C GLY A 134 6.40 10.61 0.50
N GLU A 135 7.28 10.09 1.35
CA GLU A 135 8.44 9.28 0.95
C GLU A 135 8.01 7.93 0.34
N VAL A 136 6.85 7.41 0.77
CA VAL A 136 6.19 6.24 0.23
C VAL A 136 4.93 6.67 -0.50
N VAL A 137 4.72 6.13 -1.70
CA VAL A 137 3.50 6.33 -2.48
C VAL A 137 2.77 5.00 -2.57
N ALA A 138 1.51 5.01 -2.13
CA ALA A 138 0.59 3.90 -2.25
C ALA A 138 -0.48 4.24 -3.29
N PHE A 139 -0.87 3.28 -4.12
CA PHE A 139 -1.92 3.43 -5.12
C PHE A 139 -3.09 2.50 -4.79
N THR A 140 -4.29 3.04 -4.92
CA THR A 140 -5.54 2.28 -4.93
C THR A 140 -6.56 2.98 -5.81
N ASP A 141 -7.51 2.24 -6.36
CA ASP A 141 -8.54 2.79 -7.25
C ASP A 141 -9.77 3.26 -6.45
N ALA A 142 -10.54 4.18 -7.02
CA ALA A 142 -11.68 4.81 -6.34
C ALA A 142 -12.86 3.86 -6.03
N ASP A 143 -12.86 2.66 -6.61
CA ASP A 143 -13.81 1.56 -6.38
C ASP A 143 -13.25 0.44 -5.49
N CYS A 144 -12.07 0.65 -4.91
CA CYS A 144 -11.45 -0.27 -3.95
C CYS A 144 -11.72 0.16 -2.50
N ALA A 145 -11.74 -0.82 -1.59
CA ALA A 145 -11.81 -0.61 -0.15
C ALA A 145 -10.64 -1.35 0.53
N PRO A 146 -9.49 -0.69 0.75
CA PRO A 146 -8.35 -1.31 1.42
C PRO A 146 -8.68 -1.79 2.84
N ALA A 147 -8.14 -2.95 3.23
CA ALA A 147 -8.32 -3.46 4.60
C ALA A 147 -7.61 -2.55 5.63
N PRO A 148 -8.05 -2.45 6.89
CA PRO A 148 -7.49 -1.53 7.89
C PRO A 148 -5.96 -1.64 8.11
N GLY A 149 -5.39 -2.84 7.97
CA GLY A 149 -3.95 -3.09 8.09
C GLY A 149 -3.16 -3.01 6.79
N TRP A 150 -3.75 -2.48 5.71
CA TRP A 150 -3.14 -2.47 4.37
C TRP A 150 -1.83 -1.69 4.34
N LEU A 151 -1.82 -0.45 4.83
CA LEU A 151 -0.60 0.36 4.89
C LEU A 151 0.43 -0.22 5.87
N THR A 152 0.00 -0.69 7.04
CA THR A 152 0.88 -1.32 8.04
C THR A 152 1.64 -2.50 7.44
N ALA A 153 0.94 -3.39 6.72
CA ALA A 153 1.55 -4.54 6.07
C ALA A 153 2.52 -4.14 4.95
N ALA A 154 2.15 -3.13 4.14
CA ALA A 154 3.00 -2.66 3.06
C ALA A 154 4.29 -2.00 3.58
N LEU A 155 4.20 -1.16 4.61
CA LEU A 155 5.35 -0.54 5.24
C LEU A 155 6.29 -1.58 5.87
N ALA A 156 5.74 -2.58 6.56
CA ALA A 156 6.54 -3.67 7.12
C ALA A 156 7.33 -4.43 6.04
N ALA A 157 6.74 -4.65 4.86
CA ALA A 157 7.43 -5.27 3.74
C ALA A 157 8.55 -4.37 3.16
N LEU A 158 8.30 -3.07 3.03
CA LEU A 158 9.33 -2.10 2.60
C LEU A 158 10.50 -2.00 3.59
N ASP A 159 10.22 -2.12 4.90
CA ASP A 159 11.23 -2.12 5.95
C ASP A 159 12.03 -3.42 6.00
N ALA A 160 11.42 -4.54 5.61
CA ALA A 160 12.10 -5.82 5.41
C ALA A 160 13.00 -5.85 4.17
N GLY A 161 13.05 -4.75 3.39
CA GLY A 161 13.95 -4.59 2.25
C GLY A 161 13.27 -4.74 0.88
N ALA A 162 11.94 -4.77 0.81
CA ALA A 162 11.26 -4.69 -0.48
C ALA A 162 11.39 -3.28 -1.09
N ASP A 163 11.60 -3.23 -2.40
CA ASP A 163 11.61 -1.97 -3.17
C ASP A 163 10.20 -1.55 -3.60
N VAL A 164 9.37 -2.54 -3.92
CA VAL A 164 7.99 -2.43 -4.39
C VAL A 164 7.17 -3.53 -3.73
N VAL A 165 5.96 -3.19 -3.30
CA VAL A 165 5.01 -4.12 -2.68
C VAL A 165 3.74 -4.15 -3.52
N GLN A 166 3.36 -5.35 -3.94
CA GLN A 166 2.02 -5.63 -4.45
C GLN A 166 1.25 -6.45 -3.42
N GLY A 167 -0.05 -6.22 -3.33
CA GLY A 167 -0.94 -7.04 -2.54
C GLY A 167 -2.08 -7.65 -3.36
N PRO A 168 -2.84 -8.59 -2.76
CA PRO A 168 -3.97 -9.19 -3.42
C PRO A 168 -5.08 -8.15 -3.67
N VAL A 169 -5.81 -8.34 -4.77
CA VAL A 169 -7.03 -7.60 -5.10
C VAL A 169 -8.12 -8.65 -5.27
N VAL A 170 -9.11 -8.62 -4.37
CA VAL A 170 -10.18 -9.61 -4.35
C VAL A 170 -11.50 -8.90 -4.61
N PRO A 171 -12.24 -9.31 -5.64
CA PRO A 171 -13.52 -8.70 -5.94
C PRO A 171 -14.57 -9.12 -4.91
N PRO A 172 -15.64 -8.33 -4.72
CA PRO A 172 -16.69 -8.67 -3.78
C PRO A 172 -17.37 -10.00 -4.14
N PRO A 173 -17.94 -10.72 -3.16
CA PRO A 173 -18.63 -11.98 -3.42
C PRO A 173 -19.72 -11.81 -4.49
N GLY A 174 -19.72 -12.70 -5.48
CA GLY A 174 -20.70 -12.68 -6.59
C GLY A 174 -20.38 -11.71 -7.71
N ALA A 175 -19.28 -10.95 -7.66
CA ALA A 175 -18.84 -10.12 -8.77
C ALA A 175 -18.39 -10.98 -9.97
N HIS A 176 -18.79 -10.57 -11.17
CA HIS A 176 -18.31 -11.14 -12.41
C HIS A 176 -16.87 -10.67 -12.69
N VAL A 177 -16.02 -11.57 -13.20
CA VAL A 177 -14.63 -11.28 -13.57
C VAL A 177 -14.37 -11.88 -14.94
N GLY A 178 -14.58 -11.09 -15.97
CA GLY A 178 -14.32 -11.42 -17.38
C GLY A 178 -13.06 -10.74 -17.93
N PRO A 179 -12.60 -11.13 -19.13
CA PRO A 179 -11.35 -10.64 -19.75
C PRO A 179 -11.34 -9.15 -20.12
N PHE A 180 -12.48 -8.45 -20.01
CA PHE A 180 -12.60 -7.02 -20.31
C PHE A 180 -13.29 -6.24 -19.18
N ASP A 181 -13.55 -6.90 -18.05
CA ASP A 181 -14.14 -6.24 -16.91
C ASP A 181 -13.10 -5.36 -16.22
N ARG A 182 -13.56 -4.26 -15.63
CA ARG A 182 -12.71 -3.43 -14.76
C ARG A 182 -12.42 -4.11 -13.42
N THR A 183 -13.21 -5.12 -13.07
CA THR A 183 -13.03 -5.91 -11.86
C THR A 183 -11.83 -6.84 -12.01
N LEU A 184 -10.85 -6.67 -11.13
CA LEU A 184 -9.63 -7.46 -11.12
C LEU A 184 -9.66 -8.52 -10.02
N ARG A 185 -9.06 -9.68 -10.29
CA ARG A 185 -8.71 -10.69 -9.29
C ARG A 185 -7.20 -10.95 -9.37
N VAL A 186 -6.47 -10.48 -8.37
CA VAL A 186 -5.03 -10.70 -8.24
C VAL A 186 -4.80 -11.45 -6.93
N THR A 187 -4.38 -12.70 -7.01
CA THR A 187 -4.13 -13.57 -5.84
C THR A 187 -2.67 -13.98 -5.69
N ALA A 188 -1.82 -13.60 -6.65
CA ALA A 188 -0.38 -13.84 -6.65
C ALA A 188 0.35 -12.64 -7.28
N PRO A 189 1.63 -12.42 -6.96
CA PRO A 189 2.42 -11.37 -7.58
C PRO A 189 2.41 -11.49 -9.10
N SER A 190 2.19 -10.37 -9.77
CA SER A 190 2.09 -10.28 -11.22
C SER A 190 3.19 -9.37 -11.75
N PRO A 191 3.75 -9.62 -12.95
CA PRO A 191 4.70 -8.69 -13.57
C PRO A 191 4.05 -7.36 -13.97
N LEU A 192 2.71 -7.24 -13.88
CA LEU A 192 1.96 -6.06 -14.31
C LEU A 192 1.89 -4.95 -13.25
N PHE A 193 2.19 -5.24 -11.97
CA PHE A 193 2.12 -4.26 -10.88
C PHE A 193 0.78 -3.52 -10.85
N GLU A 194 -0.28 -4.28 -10.62
CA GLU A 194 -1.64 -3.76 -10.59
C GLU A 194 -1.76 -2.64 -9.55
N THR A 195 -1.90 -1.42 -10.05
CA THR A 195 -1.92 -0.19 -9.26
C THR A 195 -3.14 -0.07 -8.33
N ALA A 196 -4.10 -0.99 -8.43
CA ALA A 196 -5.18 -1.12 -7.47
C ALA A 196 -4.67 -1.49 -6.06
N ASN A 197 -3.49 -2.12 -5.97
CA ASN A 197 -2.81 -2.45 -4.71
C ASN A 197 -1.28 -2.47 -4.90
N LEU A 198 -0.70 -1.27 -5.04
CA LEU A 198 0.74 -1.08 -5.24
C LEU A 198 1.28 -0.05 -4.25
N VAL A 199 2.37 -0.39 -3.54
CA VAL A 199 3.06 0.53 -2.63
C VAL A 199 4.54 0.52 -2.93
N VAL A 200 5.14 1.71 -3.03
CA VAL A 200 6.51 1.87 -3.52
C VAL A 200 7.15 3.11 -2.91
N ARG A 201 8.47 3.07 -2.68
CA ARG A 201 9.22 4.28 -2.28
C ARG A 201 9.25 5.26 -3.46
N ARG A 202 8.96 6.54 -3.22
CA ARG A 202 8.94 7.59 -4.25
C ARG A 202 10.18 7.57 -5.15
N ALA A 203 11.37 7.40 -4.56
CA ALA A 203 12.63 7.36 -5.29
C ALA A 203 12.69 6.26 -6.37
N TRP A 204 11.92 5.18 -6.25
CA TRP A 204 11.80 4.16 -7.29
C TRP A 204 10.88 4.60 -8.43
N LEU A 205 9.76 5.28 -8.14
CA LEU A 205 8.89 5.85 -9.16
C LEU A 205 9.61 6.92 -9.99
N GLU A 206 10.38 7.78 -9.33
CA GLU A 206 11.16 8.84 -9.98
C GLU A 206 12.24 8.26 -10.89
N ARG A 207 12.97 7.22 -10.42
CA ARG A 207 13.96 6.51 -11.25
C ARG A 207 13.32 5.80 -12.45
N ALA A 208 12.10 5.31 -12.31
CA ALA A 208 11.36 4.67 -13.40
C ALA A 208 10.79 5.67 -14.42
N GLY A 209 10.77 6.98 -14.10
CA GLY A 209 10.15 8.00 -14.95
C GLY A 209 8.62 8.05 -14.86
N GLY A 210 8.02 7.45 -13.83
CA GLY A 210 6.57 7.36 -13.64
C GLY A 210 5.88 6.37 -14.57
N PHE A 211 4.56 6.53 -14.74
CA PHE A 211 3.75 5.68 -15.62
C PHE A 211 3.79 6.21 -17.05
N ALA A 212 4.05 5.32 -18.02
CA ALA A 212 3.95 5.68 -19.44
C ALA A 212 2.53 6.17 -19.77
N ALA A 213 2.42 7.36 -20.36
CA ALA A 213 1.14 7.82 -20.90
C ALA A 213 0.69 6.86 -22.02
N PRO A 214 -0.61 6.55 -22.14
CA PRO A 214 -1.10 5.81 -23.29
C PRO A 214 -0.72 6.58 -24.56
N VAL A 215 -0.14 5.88 -25.55
CA VAL A 215 0.02 6.41 -26.89
C VAL A 215 -1.39 6.69 -27.40
N ALA A 216 -1.67 7.94 -27.79
CA ALA A 216 -2.96 8.27 -28.38
C ALA A 216 -3.19 7.31 -29.56
N ALA A 217 -4.26 6.52 -29.50
CA ALA A 217 -4.73 5.81 -30.67
C ALA A 217 -5.14 6.88 -31.70
N GLY A 218 -4.34 7.01 -32.75
CA GLY A 218 -4.61 7.90 -33.88
C GLY A 218 -5.77 7.42 -34.74
#